data_AF-A0A7C5MJT7-F1
#
_entry.id   AF-A0A7C5MJT7-F1
#
_cell.length_a   1.000
_cell.length_b   1.000
_cell.length_c   1.000
_cell.angle_alpha   90.00
_cell.angle_beta   90.00
_cell.angle_gamma   90.00
#
_symmetry.space_group_name_H-M   'P 1'
#
loop_
_entity.id
_entity.type
_entity.pdbx_description
1 polymer ?
#
loop_
_entity_poly.entity_id
_entity_poly.type
_entity_poly.pdbx_seq_one_letter_code
_entity_poly.pdbx_strand_id
1 'polypeptide(L)'
;MKQKKLSFVAILSLLLFATNLLISEVKNEELLQAYNTLKKAGEYEKKKKALEVFAKNYNNEKVISMLVDLLMYNYDNPDFKENDQVAFYDDVIAEEIIKILTKSGHPSAFPALLRYVLYNKRHRDATVNAAWKAIKNIDWNLK
;
A
#
# COMPACT_ATOMS: atom_id res chain seq x y z
N MET A 1 7.14 7.45 55.10
CA MET A 1 6.84 7.45 53.65
C MET A 1 5.78 6.38 53.37
N LYS A 2 4.55 6.75 52.96
CA LYS A 2 3.53 5.76 52.56
C LYS A 2 3.81 5.33 51.11
N GLN A 3 4.28 4.10 50.91
CA GLN A 3 4.33 3.49 49.57
C GLN A 3 2.90 3.32 49.05
N LYS A 4 2.53 4.06 48.00
CA LYS A 4 1.29 3.81 47.25
C LYS A 4 1.45 2.48 46.52
N LYS A 5 0.81 1.42 47.02
CA LYS A 5 0.69 0.15 46.28
C LYS A 5 -0.22 0.40 45.08
N LEU A 6 0.31 0.30 43.86
CA LEU A 6 -0.52 0.25 42.65
C LEU A 6 -1.42 -0.99 42.74
N SER A 7 -2.71 -0.82 42.43
CA SER A 7 -3.64 -1.95 42.39
C SER A 7 -3.29 -2.88 41.24
N PHE A 8 -3.59 -4.18 41.39
CA PHE A 8 -3.42 -5.19 40.34
C PHE A 8 -4.09 -4.78 39.01
N VAL A 9 -5.25 -4.12 39.09
CA VAL A 9 -5.98 -3.57 37.93
C VAL A 9 -5.19 -2.49 37.20
N ALA A 10 -4.48 -1.62 37.92
CA ALA A 10 -3.65 -0.58 37.31
C ALA A 10 -2.44 -1.18 36.59
N ILE A 11 -1.82 -2.21 37.17
CA ILE A 11 -0.69 -2.94 36.56
C ILE A 11 -1.15 -3.66 35.28
N LEU A 12 -2.30 -4.35 35.32
CA LEU A 12 -2.86 -5.04 34.16
C LEU A 12 -3.23 -4.07 33.02
N SER A 13 -3.78 -2.90 33.37
CA SER A 13 -4.12 -1.86 32.39
C SER A 13 -2.87 -1.27 31.72
N LEU A 14 -1.80 -1.04 32.50
CA LEU A 14 -0.50 -0.59 31.98
C LEU A 14 0.14 -1.64 31.05
N LEU A 15 0.07 -2.92 31.40
CA LEU A 15 0.57 -4.02 30.57
C LEU A 15 -0.19 -4.13 29.25
N LEU A 16 -1.53 -4.07 29.29
CA LEU A 16 -2.36 -4.09 28.08
C LEU A 16 -2.11 -2.88 27.18
N PHE A 17 -1.87 -1.70 27.76
CA PHE A 17 -1.53 -0.52 26.98
C PHE A 17 -0.15 -0.65 26.33
N ALA A 18 0.85 -1.10 27.08
CA ALA A 18 2.21 -1.30 26.58
C ALA A 18 2.27 -2.36 25.45
N THR A 19 1.54 -3.47 25.57
CA THR A 19 1.49 -4.48 24.51
C THR A 19 0.85 -3.95 23.24
N ASN A 20 -0.26 -3.20 23.36
CA ASN A 20 -0.90 -2.58 22.19
C ASN A 20 0.03 -1.56 21.50
N LEU A 21 0.79 -0.78 22.27
CA LEU A 21 1.78 0.16 21.72
C LEU A 21 2.88 -0.57 20.94
N LEU A 22 3.47 -1.62 21.53
CA LEU A 22 4.52 -2.42 20.89
C LEU A 22 4.01 -3.09 19.60
N ILE A 23 2.79 -3.65 19.62
CA ILE A 23 2.18 -4.24 18.42
C ILE A 23 2.00 -3.18 17.33
N SER A 24 1.63 -1.96 17.70
CA SER A 24 1.48 -0.86 16.74
C SER A 24 2.82 -0.41 16.14
N GLU A 25 3.90 -0.37 16.93
CA GLU A 25 5.23 -0.03 16.45
C GLU A 25 5.77 -1.07 15.47
N VAL A 26 5.68 -2.36 15.83
CA VAL A 26 6.12 -3.46 14.95
C VAL A 26 5.38 -3.44 13.62
N LYS A 27 4.05 -3.22 13.63
CA LYS A 27 3.26 -3.07 12.40
C LYS A 27 3.70 -1.89 11.54
N ASN A 28 4.07 -0.77 12.17
CA ASN A 28 4.57 0.41 11.45
C ASN A 28 5.94 0.16 10.81
N GLU A 29 6.84 -0.55 11.50
CA GLU A 29 8.13 -0.93 10.96
C GLU A 29 8.01 -1.89 9.77
N GLU A 30 7.17 -2.93 9.90
CA GLU A 30 6.91 -3.87 8.81
C GLU A 30 6.36 -3.16 7.56
N LEU A 31 5.39 -2.25 7.77
CA LEU A 31 4.82 -1.45 6.68
C LEU A 31 5.88 -0.55 6.02
N LEU A 32 6.75 0.08 6.80
CA LEU A 32 7.82 0.93 6.29
C LEU A 32 8.88 0.13 5.52
N GLN A 33 9.25 -1.05 6.01
CA GLN A 33 10.17 -1.95 5.30
C GLN A 33 9.58 -2.43 3.97
N ALA A 34 8.29 -2.81 3.97
CA ALA A 34 7.58 -3.20 2.76
C ALA A 34 7.53 -2.05 1.75
N TYR A 35 7.22 -0.83 2.21
CA TYR A 35 7.23 0.37 1.37
C TYR A 35 8.59 0.63 0.73
N ASN A 36 9.66 0.58 1.53
CA ASN A 36 11.02 0.77 1.05
C ASN A 36 11.45 -0.32 0.06
N THR A 37 10.89 -1.53 0.18
CA THR A 37 11.12 -2.61 -0.77
C THR A 37 10.45 -2.33 -2.11
N LEU A 38 9.21 -1.81 -2.10
CA LEU A 38 8.49 -1.45 -3.32
C LEU A 38 9.16 -0.29 -4.08
N LYS A 39 9.84 0.64 -3.39
CA LYS A 39 10.54 1.76 -4.04
C LYS A 39 11.79 1.40 -4.82
N LYS A 40 12.39 0.23 -4.58
CA LYS A 40 13.63 -0.20 -5.26
C LYS A 40 13.33 -0.62 -6.69
N ALA A 41 14.26 -0.42 -7.62
CA ALA A 41 14.13 -0.99 -8.97
C ALA A 41 14.32 -2.52 -8.94
N GLY A 42 13.54 -3.27 -9.70
CA GLY A 42 13.63 -4.74 -9.73
C GLY A 42 13.17 -5.44 -8.43
N GLU A 43 13.84 -6.52 -8.02
CA GLU A 43 13.50 -7.33 -6.83
C GLU A 43 12.08 -7.93 -6.80
N TYR A 44 11.56 -8.36 -7.95
CA TYR A 44 10.18 -8.81 -8.14
C TYR A 44 9.63 -9.73 -7.02
N GLU A 45 10.35 -10.80 -6.66
CA GLU A 45 9.87 -11.73 -5.62
C GLU A 45 9.83 -11.10 -4.21
N LYS A 46 10.72 -10.15 -3.90
CA LYS A 46 10.66 -9.41 -2.64
C LYS A 46 9.49 -8.42 -2.64
N LYS A 47 9.25 -7.76 -3.78
CA LYS A 47 8.11 -6.85 -3.96
C LYS A 47 6.77 -7.56 -3.80
N LYS A 48 6.62 -8.76 -4.36
CA LYS A 48 5.41 -9.58 -4.15
C LYS A 48 5.14 -9.84 -2.68
N LYS A 49 6.16 -10.22 -1.91
CA LYS A 49 6.02 -10.41 -0.46
C LYS A 49 5.68 -9.11 0.27
N ALA A 50 6.30 -8.00 -0.13
CA ALA A 50 5.97 -6.69 0.43
C ALA A 50 4.50 -6.29 0.18
N LEU A 51 3.94 -6.59 -1.00
CA LEU A 51 2.54 -6.33 -1.32
C LEU A 51 1.56 -7.05 -0.38
N GLU A 52 1.91 -8.22 0.16
CA GLU A 52 1.05 -8.94 1.11
C GLU A 52 0.79 -8.11 2.40
N VAL A 53 1.76 -7.31 2.82
CA VAL A 53 1.62 -6.39 3.97
C VAL A 53 0.56 -5.34 3.68
N PHE A 54 0.59 -4.75 2.48
CA PHE A 54 -0.40 -3.75 2.04
C PHE A 54 -1.77 -4.39 1.80
N ALA A 55 -1.82 -5.57 1.20
CA ALA A 55 -3.07 -6.29 0.92
C ALA A 55 -3.85 -6.65 2.20
N LYS A 56 -3.16 -6.93 3.32
CA LYS A 56 -3.80 -7.18 4.62
C LYS A 56 -4.38 -5.92 5.27
N ASN A 57 -3.90 -4.75 4.88
CA ASN A 57 -4.24 -3.45 5.47
C ASN A 57 -4.88 -2.50 4.44
N TYR A 58 -5.54 -3.04 3.41
CA TYR A 58 -6.01 -2.30 2.23
C TYR A 58 -6.99 -1.15 2.54
N ASN A 59 -7.69 -1.22 3.68
CA ASN A 59 -8.65 -0.21 4.12
C ASN A 59 -8.04 0.88 5.03
N ASN A 60 -6.74 0.82 5.31
CA ASN A 60 -6.06 1.82 6.12
C ASN A 60 -5.66 3.03 5.26
N GLU A 61 -6.05 4.25 5.66
CA GLU A 61 -5.78 5.48 4.90
C GLU A 61 -4.29 5.73 4.64
N LYS A 62 -3.42 5.46 5.62
CA LYS A 62 -1.97 5.60 5.45
C LYS A 62 -1.46 4.61 4.39
N VAL A 63 -1.95 3.37 4.41
CA VAL A 63 -1.63 2.36 3.39
C VAL A 63 -2.09 2.82 2.02
N ILE A 64 -3.32 3.31 1.89
CA ILE A 64 -3.85 3.83 0.64
C ILE A 64 -2.98 4.98 0.12
N SER A 65 -2.64 5.95 0.97
CA SER A 65 -1.76 7.07 0.61
C SER A 65 -0.40 6.59 0.12
N MET A 66 0.22 5.62 0.80
CA MET A 66 1.51 5.06 0.40
C MET A 66 1.43 4.35 -0.96
N LEU A 67 0.37 3.58 -1.20
CA LEU A 67 0.17 2.91 -2.49
C LEU A 67 -0.06 3.91 -3.63
N VAL A 68 -0.82 4.98 -3.37
CA VAL A 68 -1.03 6.08 -4.33
C VAL A 68 0.29 6.76 -4.67
N ASP A 69 1.11 7.07 -3.68
CA ASP A 69 2.44 7.66 -3.88
C ASP A 69 3.33 6.75 -4.75
N LEU A 70 3.36 5.44 -4.48
CA LEU A 70 4.12 4.48 -5.28
C LEU A 70 3.68 4.49 -6.74
N LEU A 71 2.36 4.47 -7.01
CA LEU A 71 1.85 4.51 -8.38
C LEU A 71 2.25 5.79 -9.10
N MET A 72 2.24 6.93 -8.40
CA MET A 72 2.56 8.23 -8.99
C MET A 72 4.04 8.46 -9.25
N TYR A 73 4.92 7.96 -8.37
CA TYR A 73 6.33 8.35 -8.38
C TYR A 73 7.32 7.20 -8.64
N ASN A 74 6.90 5.95 -8.45
CA ASN A 74 7.80 4.79 -8.56
C ASN A 74 7.44 3.85 -9.71
N TYR A 75 6.17 3.81 -10.12
CA TYR A 75 5.69 2.85 -11.12
C TYR A 75 5.12 3.47 -12.40
N ASP A 76 5.07 4.80 -12.53
CA ASP A 76 4.84 5.47 -13.81
C ASP A 76 6.12 5.40 -14.66
N ASN A 77 6.08 4.66 -15.77
CA ASN A 77 7.24 4.44 -16.63
C ASN A 77 7.02 5.04 -18.04
N PRO A 78 7.47 6.28 -18.29
CA PRO A 78 7.34 6.95 -19.59
C PRO A 78 7.87 6.18 -20.79
N ASP A 79 8.90 5.36 -20.58
CA ASP A 79 9.64 4.64 -21.62
C ASP A 79 9.35 3.13 -21.59
N PHE A 80 8.18 2.73 -21.08
CA PHE A 80 7.78 1.33 -20.96
C PHE A 80 7.92 0.58 -22.29
N LYS A 81 8.59 -0.58 -22.21
CA LYS A 81 8.70 -1.54 -23.30
C LYS A 81 8.47 -2.92 -22.74
N GLU A 82 7.59 -3.68 -23.37
CA GLU A 82 7.19 -5.01 -22.87
C GLU A 82 8.33 -6.04 -22.89
N ASN A 83 9.34 -5.85 -23.74
CA ASN A 83 10.53 -6.69 -23.78
C ASN A 83 11.62 -6.28 -22.76
N ASP A 84 11.47 -5.14 -22.07
CA ASP A 84 12.30 -4.81 -20.92
C ASP A 84 11.74 -5.55 -19.69
N GLN A 85 12.47 -6.56 -19.25
CA GLN A 85 12.05 -7.43 -18.16
C GLN A 85 11.82 -6.66 -16.85
N VAL A 86 12.61 -5.62 -16.57
CA VAL A 86 12.45 -4.84 -15.33
C VAL A 86 11.20 -3.98 -15.42
N ALA A 87 11.02 -3.26 -16.54
CA ALA A 87 9.83 -2.47 -16.79
C ALA A 87 8.55 -3.32 -16.77
N PHE A 88 8.59 -4.51 -17.37
CA PHE A 88 7.49 -5.46 -17.37
C PHE A 88 7.09 -5.88 -15.95
N TYR A 89 8.05 -6.32 -15.13
CA TYR A 89 7.73 -6.78 -13.77
C TYR A 89 7.36 -5.65 -12.83
N ASP A 90 7.92 -4.45 -13.01
CA ASP A 90 7.49 -3.28 -12.24
C ASP A 90 6.04 -2.89 -12.60
N ASP A 91 5.65 -3.00 -13.87
CA ASP A 91 4.28 -2.78 -14.29
C ASP A 91 3.32 -3.89 -13.79
N VAL A 92 3.79 -5.14 -13.65
CA VAL A 92 3.04 -6.21 -12.95
C VAL A 92 2.82 -5.85 -11.47
N ILE A 93 3.82 -5.29 -10.80
CA ILE A 93 3.66 -4.84 -9.41
C ILE A 93 2.67 -3.67 -9.33
N ALA A 94 2.71 -2.73 -10.28
CA ALA A 94 1.74 -1.64 -10.37
C ALA A 94 0.30 -2.17 -10.51
N GLU A 95 0.10 -3.19 -11.36
CA GLU A 95 -1.20 -3.87 -11.51
C GLU A 95 -1.71 -4.44 -10.19
N GLU A 96 -0.84 -5.10 -9.41
CA GLU A 96 -1.21 -5.63 -8.10
C GLU A 96 -1.52 -4.53 -7.07
N ILE A 97 -0.79 -3.42 -7.08
CA ILE A 97 -1.12 -2.25 -6.24
C ILE A 97 -2.52 -1.73 -6.60
N ILE A 98 -2.82 -1.60 -7.89
CA ILE A 98 -4.14 -1.17 -8.37
C ILE A 98 -5.24 -2.13 -7.93
N LYS A 99 -4.99 -3.45 -7.93
CA LYS A 99 -5.94 -4.44 -7.40
C LYS A 99 -6.19 -4.28 -5.91
N ILE A 100 -5.17 -3.94 -5.12
CA ILE A 100 -5.33 -3.63 -3.69
C ILE A 100 -6.19 -2.37 -3.51
N LEU A 101 -5.89 -1.29 -4.24
CA LEU A 101 -6.68 -0.05 -4.22
C LEU A 101 -8.12 -0.25 -4.71
N THR A 102 -8.34 -1.17 -5.65
CA THR A 102 -9.69 -1.55 -6.10
C THR A 102 -10.51 -2.12 -4.94
N LYS A 103 -9.90 -2.93 -4.06
CA LYS A 103 -10.59 -3.49 -2.88
C LYS A 103 -10.91 -2.42 -1.84
N SER A 104 -10.09 -1.39 -1.71
CA SER A 104 -10.36 -0.29 -0.78
C SER A 104 -11.49 0.60 -1.25
N GLY A 105 -11.63 0.80 -2.57
CA GLY A 105 -12.65 1.67 -3.16
C GLY A 105 -12.45 3.15 -2.79
N HIS A 106 -11.30 3.52 -2.24
CA HIS A 106 -11.11 4.83 -1.63
C HIS A 106 -10.92 5.95 -2.67
N PRO A 107 -11.65 7.08 -2.58
CA PRO A 107 -11.59 8.16 -3.59
C PRO A 107 -10.22 8.78 -3.79
N SER A 108 -9.37 8.80 -2.77
CA SER A 108 -8.00 9.35 -2.88
C SER A 108 -7.11 8.60 -3.89
N ALA A 109 -7.49 7.37 -4.29
CA ALA A 109 -6.79 6.64 -5.33
C ALA A 109 -7.05 7.19 -6.74
N PHE A 110 -8.14 7.93 -6.94
CA PHE A 110 -8.60 8.38 -8.26
C PHE A 110 -7.51 9.08 -9.09
N PRO A 111 -6.73 10.06 -8.58
CA PRO A 111 -5.76 10.78 -9.39
C PRO A 111 -4.66 9.86 -9.95
N ALA A 112 -4.17 8.91 -9.15
CA ALA A 112 -3.16 7.95 -9.60
C ALA A 112 -3.74 6.97 -10.62
N LEU A 113 -4.96 6.46 -10.38
CA LEU A 113 -5.62 5.55 -11.32
C LEU A 113 -5.92 6.22 -12.67
N LEU A 114 -6.39 7.47 -12.65
CA LEU A 114 -6.66 8.25 -13.84
C LEU A 114 -5.38 8.45 -14.67
N ARG A 115 -4.24 8.65 -14.02
CA ARG A 115 -2.93 8.80 -14.68
C ARG A 115 -2.58 7.57 -15.53
N TYR A 116 -2.79 6.36 -15.00
CA TYR A 116 -2.55 5.10 -15.73
C TYR A 116 -3.47 4.95 -16.95
N VAL A 117 -4.71 5.41 -16.82
CA VAL A 117 -5.68 5.42 -17.92
C VAL A 117 -5.29 6.43 -19.01
N LEU A 118 -4.92 7.65 -18.62
CA LEU A 118 -4.60 8.72 -19.57
C LEU A 118 -3.28 8.48 -20.30
N TYR A 119 -2.26 7.97 -19.61
CA TYR A 119 -0.96 7.67 -20.19
C TYR A 119 -0.80 6.18 -20.48
N ASN A 120 -1.81 5.57 -21.10
CA ASN A 120 -1.91 4.13 -21.33
C ASN A 120 -0.72 3.50 -22.10
N LYS A 121 0.06 4.28 -22.86
CA LYS A 121 1.26 3.79 -23.56
C LYS A 121 2.45 3.52 -22.64
N ARG A 122 2.38 3.92 -21.37
CA ARG A 122 3.42 3.76 -20.35
C ARG A 122 3.29 2.48 -19.54
N HIS A 123 2.30 1.65 -19.88
CA HIS A 123 1.88 0.51 -19.08
C HIS A 123 1.41 -0.61 -19.99
N ARG A 124 1.34 -1.83 -19.45
CA ARG A 124 0.68 -2.94 -20.15
C ARG A 124 -0.83 -2.71 -20.18
N ASP A 125 -1.49 -3.25 -21.21
CA ASP A 125 -2.95 -3.20 -21.33
C ASP A 125 -3.66 -3.81 -20.11
N ALA A 126 -3.10 -4.87 -19.52
CA ALA A 126 -3.62 -5.49 -18.30
C ALA A 126 -3.68 -4.50 -17.12
N THR A 127 -2.62 -3.71 -16.94
CA THR A 127 -2.47 -2.71 -15.88
C THR A 127 -3.44 -1.54 -16.10
N VAL A 128 -3.56 -1.07 -17.34
CA VAL A 128 -4.53 -0.02 -17.72
C VAL A 128 -5.97 -0.48 -17.48
N ASN A 129 -6.30 -1.73 -17.85
CA ASN A 129 -7.62 -2.30 -17.61
C ASN A 129 -7.92 -2.47 -16.12
N ALA A 130 -6.92 -2.83 -15.30
CA ALA A 130 -7.05 -2.85 -13.85
C ALA A 130 -7.37 -1.44 -13.32
N ALA A 131 -6.72 -0.39 -13.82
CA ALA A 131 -6.98 0.99 -13.42
C ALA A 131 -8.41 1.42 -13.76
N TRP A 132 -8.89 1.09 -14.97
CA TRP A 132 -10.28 1.33 -15.36
C TRP A 132 -11.28 0.65 -14.42
N LYS A 133 -11.01 -0.60 -14.05
CA LYS A 133 -11.86 -1.33 -13.10
C LYS A 133 -11.83 -0.70 -11.70
N ALA A 134 -10.66 -0.27 -11.25
CA ALA A 134 -10.49 0.39 -9.96
C ALA A 134 -11.30 1.69 -9.88
N ILE A 135 -11.21 2.55 -10.91
CA ILE A 135 -11.97 3.81 -10.98
C ILE A 135 -13.47 3.58 -10.87
N LYS A 136 -13.99 2.55 -11.57
CA LYS A 136 -15.41 2.19 -11.51
C LYS A 136 -15.86 1.70 -10.13
N ASN A 137 -14.93 1.20 -9.32
CA ASN A 137 -15.21 0.65 -7.99
C ASN A 137 -14.98 1.67 -6.86
N ILE A 138 -14.66 2.92 -7.18
CA ILE A 138 -14.53 3.96 -6.16
C ILE A 138 -15.90 4.23 -5.54
N ASP A 139 -15.96 4.15 -4.21
CA ASP A 139 -17.12 4.60 -3.45
C ASP A 139 -16.93 6.09 -3.09
N TRP A 140 -17.59 6.93 -3.88
CA TRP A 140 -17.58 8.39 -3.71
C TRP A 140 -18.27 8.88 -2.43
N ASN A 141 -18.94 7.99 -1.69
CA ASN A 141 -19.59 8.33 -0.43
C ASN A 141 -18.75 7.99 0.80
N LEU A 142 -17.57 7.38 0.62
CA LEU A 142 -16.57 7.25 1.69
C LEU A 142 -16.19 8.66 2.15
N LYS A 143 -16.49 8.93 3.42
CA LYS A 143 -16.18 10.20 4.11
C LYS A 143 -14.87 10.11 4.85
#